data_AF-A0A024H0U6-F1
#
_entry.id   AF-A0A024H0U6-F1
#
_cell.length_a   1.000
_cell.length_b   1.000
_cell.length_c   1.000
_cell.angle_alpha   90.00
_cell.angle_beta   90.00
_cell.angle_gamma   90.00
#
_symmetry.space_group_name_H-M   'P 1'
#
loop_
_entity.id
_entity.type
_entity.pdbx_description
1 polymer ?
#
loop_
_entity_poly.entity_id
_entity_poly.type
_entity_poly.pdbx_seq_one_letter_code
_entity_poly.pdbx_strand_id
1 'polypeptide(L)'
;MEAWQNGTMRLTPDHRQKTTAGAAAHRKALWPTAAHCLSTATAAAALVAGLAGCVGGTPQVQPEAPEQATAAASTASASAGAGPAATEGPAAEPAASGAPTTAGAEAAATETVTKTVTDALGRLAAGSPKPATAQVTDALTGAGIAPAALQVSQSRTPTGLEADAIEAAVLQGKDCVIGQVRDGAVTVTVLPVLASGKCFVGS
;
A
#
# COMPACT_ATOMS: atom_id res chain seq x y z
N MET A 1 -14.49 45.55 16.77
CA MET A 1 -14.04 44.95 18.05
C MET A 1 -15.22 44.11 18.51
N GLU A 2 -15.31 42.86 18.05
CA GLU A 2 -16.46 42.00 18.33
C GLU A 2 -15.99 40.58 18.64
N ALA A 3 -16.11 40.27 19.94
CA ALA A 3 -16.56 39.02 20.54
C ALA A 3 -16.12 37.70 19.91
N TRP A 4 -14.95 37.22 20.35
CA TRP A 4 -14.69 35.80 20.51
C TRP A 4 -15.57 35.25 21.65
N GLN A 5 -16.69 34.60 21.32
CA GLN A 5 -17.50 33.81 22.24
C GLN A 5 -17.88 32.48 21.59
N ASN A 6 -17.17 31.41 21.94
CA ASN A 6 -17.75 30.17 22.49
C ASN A 6 -16.68 29.07 22.54
N GLY A 7 -15.88 29.12 23.61
CA GLY A 7 -15.17 27.96 24.10
C GLY A 7 -16.16 27.03 24.81
N THR A 8 -16.69 26.05 24.09
CA THR A 8 -17.23 24.83 24.71
C THR A 8 -16.14 23.77 24.67
N MET A 9 -15.31 23.74 25.71
CA MET A 9 -14.51 22.58 26.06
C MET A 9 -15.46 21.37 26.18
N ARG A 10 -15.39 20.44 25.24
CA ARG A 10 -15.93 19.10 25.47
C ARG A 10 -14.95 18.40 26.39
N LEU A 11 -15.30 18.30 27.66
CA LEU A 11 -14.65 17.39 28.60
C LEU A 11 -14.82 15.96 28.07
N THR A 12 -13.72 15.36 27.65
CA THR A 12 -13.63 13.94 27.33
C THR A 12 -13.91 13.13 28.61
N PRO A 13 -14.83 12.15 28.60
CA PRO A 13 -14.98 11.25 29.73
C PRO A 13 -13.72 10.40 29.90
N ASP A 14 -13.09 10.59 31.05
CA ASP A 14 -11.95 9.85 31.59
C ASP A 14 -12.33 8.38 31.79
N HIS A 15 -11.98 7.51 30.83
CA HIS A 15 -12.07 6.05 30.98
C HIS A 15 -10.85 5.52 31.76
N ARG A 16 -10.65 6.00 32.99
CA ARG A 16 -9.73 5.39 33.96
C ARG A 16 -10.45 4.23 34.65
N GLN A 17 -10.74 3.17 33.90
CA GLN A 17 -11.13 1.91 34.51
C GLN A 17 -9.91 1.28 35.19
N LYS A 18 -9.94 1.37 36.51
CA LYS A 18 -9.15 0.60 37.46
C LYS A 18 -9.33 -0.90 37.16
N THR A 19 -8.35 -1.53 36.52
CA THR A 19 -8.18 -2.97 36.61
C THR A 19 -7.41 -3.30 37.89
N THR A 20 -8.18 -3.81 38.84
CA THR A 20 -7.77 -4.46 40.08
C THR A 20 -6.67 -5.50 39.84
N ALA A 21 -5.72 -5.50 40.77
CA ALA A 21 -4.72 -6.54 40.97
C ALA A 21 -5.34 -7.94 41.00
N GLY A 22 -4.81 -8.83 40.17
CA GLY A 22 -5.06 -10.27 40.18
C GLY A 22 -3.72 -10.96 40.04
N ALA A 23 -3.45 -11.85 41.00
CA ALA A 23 -2.14 -12.36 41.36
C ALA A 23 -1.43 -13.19 40.29
N ALA A 24 -0.12 -13.27 40.48
CA ALA A 24 0.84 -14.10 39.79
C ALA A 24 0.38 -15.56 39.59
N ALA A 25 0.57 -16.07 38.37
CA ALA A 25 0.76 -17.48 38.12
C ALA A 25 1.83 -17.63 37.04
N HIS A 26 3.06 -17.82 37.50
CA HIS A 26 4.18 -18.34 36.72
C HIS A 26 3.75 -19.63 35.99
N ARG A 27 3.50 -19.56 34.68
CA ARG A 27 3.50 -20.76 33.84
C ARG A 27 4.90 -20.92 33.30
N LYS A 28 5.64 -21.82 33.95
CA LYS A 28 6.96 -22.27 33.55
C LYS A 28 6.93 -22.68 32.08
N ALA A 29 7.86 -22.10 31.32
CA ALA A 29 8.34 -22.64 30.07
C ALA A 29 8.76 -24.10 30.29
N LEU A 30 8.08 -25.02 29.62
CA LEU A 30 8.50 -26.39 29.45
C LEU A 30 8.77 -26.56 27.97
N TRP A 31 10.02 -26.32 27.59
CA TRP A 31 10.59 -26.76 26.33
C TRP A 31 10.57 -28.30 26.29
N PRO A 32 9.99 -28.93 25.26
CA PRO A 32 10.26 -30.33 25.01
C PRO A 32 11.61 -30.44 24.26
N THR A 33 12.65 -30.79 25.00
CA THR A 33 13.84 -31.46 24.47
C THR A 33 13.50 -32.90 24.11
N ALA A 34 13.44 -33.21 22.82
CA ALA A 34 13.58 -34.57 22.27
C ALA A 34 14.02 -34.40 20.81
N ALA A 35 15.31 -34.47 20.47
CA ALA A 35 16.08 -35.69 20.27
C ALA A 35 15.37 -36.69 19.33
N HIS A 36 15.67 -36.62 18.03
CA HIS A 36 15.75 -37.70 17.02
C HIS A 36 16.37 -37.04 15.77
N CYS A 37 17.62 -37.31 15.39
CA CYS A 37 18.19 -38.51 14.78
C CYS A 37 18.46 -38.29 13.28
N LEU A 38 19.76 -38.13 13.00
CA LEU A 38 20.54 -38.68 11.88
C LEU A 38 20.30 -38.25 10.42
N SER A 39 21.46 -37.97 9.78
CA SER A 39 21.81 -38.01 8.34
C SER A 39 21.63 -36.66 7.62
N THR A 40 22.66 -35.98 7.12
CA THR A 40 23.67 -36.41 6.11
C THR A 40 24.98 -35.60 6.27
N ALA A 41 26.14 -36.26 6.38
CA ALA A 41 27.11 -36.54 5.30
C ALA A 41 27.78 -35.31 4.63
N THR A 42 28.93 -34.92 5.19
CA THR A 42 30.22 -34.56 4.54
C THR A 42 30.24 -33.87 3.17
N ALA A 43 30.80 -32.65 3.12
CA ALA A 43 31.78 -32.27 2.10
C ALA A 43 32.70 -31.14 2.64
N ALA A 44 33.98 -31.24 2.25
CA ALA A 44 35.14 -30.65 2.89
C ALA A 44 35.32 -29.14 2.70
N ALA A 45 36.04 -28.55 3.65
CA ALA A 45 36.63 -27.23 3.57
C ALA A 45 37.82 -27.21 2.59
N ALA A 46 37.97 -26.11 1.83
CA ALA A 46 39.07 -25.15 1.97
C ALA A 46 39.44 -24.44 0.65
N LEU A 47 39.49 -23.10 0.75
CA LEU A 47 40.44 -22.15 0.13
C LEU A 47 40.53 -22.05 -1.41
N VAL A 48 40.34 -20.83 -1.93
CA VAL A 48 41.41 -19.99 -2.53
C VAL A 48 40.87 -18.57 -2.76
N ALA A 49 41.75 -17.60 -2.55
CA ALA A 49 41.55 -16.16 -2.60
C ALA A 49 41.76 -15.54 -4.01
N GLY A 50 41.29 -14.30 -4.16
CA GLY A 50 41.75 -13.31 -5.16
C GLY A 50 40.83 -13.16 -6.38
N LEU A 51 40.73 -12.02 -7.08
CA LEU A 51 41.32 -10.68 -7.02
C LEU A 51 40.52 -9.85 -8.03
N ALA A 52 40.36 -8.55 -7.76
CA ALA A 52 40.33 -7.44 -8.71
C ALA A 52 39.27 -7.41 -9.85
N GLY A 53 38.47 -6.32 -9.83
CA GLY A 53 37.67 -5.89 -10.98
C GLY A 53 36.98 -4.54 -10.75
N CYS A 54 37.75 -3.45 -10.62
CA CYS A 54 37.26 -2.08 -10.79
C CYS A 54 37.44 -1.65 -12.26
N VAL A 55 36.35 -1.31 -12.94
CA VAL A 55 36.29 -0.28 -14.00
C VAL A 55 34.81 0.10 -14.09
N GLY A 56 34.38 1.34 -13.83
CA GLY A 56 34.86 2.57 -14.47
C GLY A 56 33.82 2.99 -15.52
N GLY A 57 32.57 3.21 -15.10
CA GLY A 57 31.48 3.64 -15.99
C GLY A 57 31.05 5.06 -15.64
N THR A 58 31.66 6.06 -16.28
CA THR A 58 31.24 7.46 -16.25
C THR A 58 30.00 7.66 -17.13
N PRO A 59 28.86 8.16 -16.63
CA PRO A 59 27.83 8.68 -17.51
C PRO A 59 28.30 10.04 -18.06
N GLN A 60 28.57 10.05 -19.37
CA GLN A 60 28.76 11.26 -20.17
C GLN A 60 27.44 12.04 -20.22
N VAL A 61 27.48 13.28 -19.75
CA VAL A 61 26.43 14.29 -19.93
C VAL A 61 26.60 14.87 -21.32
N GLN A 62 25.65 14.61 -22.21
CA GLN A 62 25.58 15.21 -23.53
C GLN A 62 24.30 16.07 -23.60
N PRO A 63 24.42 17.41 -23.65
CA PRO A 63 23.30 18.28 -23.95
C PRO A 63 23.19 18.42 -25.47
N GLU A 64 22.27 17.67 -26.08
CA GLU A 64 21.80 17.94 -27.43
C GLU A 64 20.47 18.68 -27.34
N ALA A 65 20.53 19.97 -27.64
CA ALA A 65 19.39 20.69 -28.20
C ALA A 65 19.32 20.39 -29.70
N PRO A 66 18.10 20.19 -30.23
CA PRO A 66 17.78 20.81 -31.50
C PRO A 66 16.48 21.60 -31.41
N GLU A 67 16.64 22.88 -31.70
CA GLU A 67 15.62 23.78 -32.20
C GLU A 67 15.21 23.30 -33.61
N GLN A 68 13.96 22.87 -33.79
CA GLN A 68 13.31 22.89 -35.10
C GLN A 68 11.84 23.24 -34.99
N ALA A 69 11.50 24.26 -35.78
CA ALA A 69 10.21 24.87 -35.93
C ALA A 69 9.31 24.13 -36.93
N THR A 70 8.02 24.47 -36.83
CA THR A 70 7.02 24.60 -37.91
C THR A 70 5.86 23.60 -37.96
N ALA A 71 4.73 24.18 -38.38
CA ALA A 71 3.43 23.63 -38.75
C ALA A 71 2.48 23.26 -37.59
N ALA A 72 1.18 23.51 -37.65
CA ALA A 72 0.35 24.37 -38.48
C ALA A 72 -1.02 24.46 -37.79
N ALA A 73 -1.74 25.54 -38.07
CA ALA A 73 -3.11 25.76 -37.62
C ALA A 73 -4.09 24.69 -38.12
N SER A 74 -5.21 24.58 -37.40
CA SER A 74 -6.60 24.22 -37.82
C SER A 74 -7.23 23.34 -36.74
N THR A 75 -8.46 23.46 -36.29
CA THR A 75 -9.61 24.34 -36.52
C THR A 75 -10.62 23.93 -35.45
N ALA A 76 -11.37 24.88 -34.89
CA ALA A 76 -12.52 24.59 -34.05
C ALA A 76 -13.62 23.87 -34.86
N SER A 77 -14.35 22.96 -34.22
CA SER A 77 -15.75 22.75 -34.58
C SER A 77 -16.53 22.20 -33.38
N ALA A 78 -17.45 23.03 -32.89
CA ALA A 78 -18.52 22.64 -32.01
C ALA A 78 -19.69 22.12 -32.85
N SER A 79 -20.42 21.11 -32.36
CA SER A 79 -21.86 21.02 -32.62
C SER A 79 -22.54 20.22 -31.54
N ALA A 80 -23.50 20.89 -30.92
CA ALA A 80 -24.54 20.33 -30.08
C ALA A 80 -25.58 19.60 -30.93
N GLY A 81 -26.23 18.60 -30.35
CA GLY A 81 -27.42 17.97 -30.89
C GLY A 81 -28.16 17.25 -29.78
N ALA A 82 -29.21 17.89 -29.26
CA ALA A 82 -30.12 17.38 -28.24
C ALA A 82 -31.08 16.29 -28.79
N GLY A 83 -31.64 15.48 -27.89
CA GLY A 83 -32.53 14.33 -28.14
C GLY A 83 -33.90 14.66 -28.76
N PRO A 84 -34.86 13.69 -28.77
CA PRO A 84 -35.55 13.29 -27.53
C PRO A 84 -36.01 11.80 -27.46
N ALA A 85 -36.72 11.52 -26.37
CA ALA A 85 -37.18 10.26 -25.79
C ALA A 85 -38.44 9.61 -26.41
N ALA A 86 -38.62 8.30 -26.12
CA ALA A 86 -39.87 7.60 -25.72
C ALA A 86 -39.49 6.14 -25.39
N THR A 87 -39.65 5.61 -24.16
CA THR A 87 -40.86 5.10 -23.47
C THR A 87 -41.42 3.79 -24.05
N GLU A 88 -41.84 2.90 -23.13
CA GLU A 88 -42.46 1.56 -23.24
C GLU A 88 -41.45 0.40 -23.01
N GLY A 89 -41.61 -0.51 -22.04
CA GLY A 89 -42.64 -0.77 -21.04
C GLY A 89 -42.13 -1.85 -20.05
N PRO A 90 -42.80 -2.07 -18.91
CA PRO A 90 -42.32 -2.94 -17.85
C PRO A 90 -42.64 -4.40 -18.17
N ALA A 91 -41.63 -5.18 -18.52
CA ALA A 91 -41.71 -6.64 -18.51
C ALA A 91 -40.96 -7.15 -17.29
N ALA A 92 -41.70 -7.83 -16.43
CA ALA A 92 -41.20 -8.53 -15.26
C ALA A 92 -40.11 -9.54 -15.66
N GLU A 93 -38.99 -9.53 -14.94
CA GLU A 93 -38.06 -10.66 -14.92
C GLU A 93 -37.86 -11.14 -13.48
N PRO A 94 -37.72 -12.47 -13.30
CA PRO A 94 -37.82 -13.13 -12.02
C PRO A 94 -36.57 -12.87 -11.17
N ALA A 95 -36.74 -12.98 -9.85
CA ALA A 95 -35.63 -13.03 -8.91
C ALA A 95 -34.70 -14.21 -9.24
N ALA A 96 -33.63 -13.94 -9.99
CA ALA A 96 -32.50 -14.84 -10.15
C ALA A 96 -31.51 -14.58 -9.01
N SER A 97 -31.65 -15.38 -7.96
CA SER A 97 -30.66 -15.51 -6.90
C SER A 97 -29.40 -16.19 -7.47
N GLY A 98 -28.25 -15.51 -7.43
CA GLY A 98 -26.96 -16.19 -7.22
C GLY A 98 -25.82 -16.10 -8.25
N ALA A 99 -25.84 -15.22 -9.26
CA ALA A 99 -24.63 -14.95 -10.05
C ALA A 99 -23.88 -13.74 -9.48
N PRO A 100 -22.56 -13.81 -9.19
CA PRO A 100 -21.81 -12.63 -8.79
C PRO A 100 -21.81 -11.65 -9.95
N THR A 101 -22.37 -10.46 -9.72
CA THR A 101 -22.19 -9.34 -10.64
C THR A 101 -20.72 -8.95 -10.66
N THR A 102 -20.22 -8.41 -11.77
CA THR A 102 -18.83 -7.94 -11.88
C THR A 102 -18.48 -6.98 -10.74
N ALA A 103 -19.42 -6.13 -10.33
CA ALA A 103 -19.26 -5.23 -9.18
C ALA A 103 -19.07 -5.97 -7.84
N GLY A 104 -19.80 -7.08 -7.62
CA GLY A 104 -19.61 -7.91 -6.43
C GLY A 104 -18.27 -8.63 -6.41
N ALA A 105 -17.78 -9.07 -7.57
CA ALA A 105 -16.44 -9.66 -7.71
C ALA A 105 -15.33 -8.62 -7.48
N GLU A 106 -15.49 -7.39 -8.00
CA GLU A 106 -14.58 -6.27 -7.75
C GLU A 106 -14.50 -5.93 -6.26
N ALA A 107 -15.64 -5.81 -5.57
CA ALA A 107 -15.68 -5.54 -4.13
C ALA A 107 -15.01 -6.65 -3.29
N ALA A 108 -15.27 -7.92 -3.62
CA ALA A 108 -14.64 -9.05 -2.94
C ALA A 108 -13.11 -9.08 -3.17
N ALA A 109 -12.67 -8.69 -4.36
CA ALA A 109 -11.24 -8.55 -4.65
C ALA A 109 -10.60 -7.42 -3.84
N THR A 110 -11.25 -6.24 -3.75
CA THR A 110 -10.79 -5.12 -2.92
C THR A 110 -10.70 -5.51 -1.44
N GLU A 111 -11.66 -6.28 -0.92
CA GLU A 111 -11.60 -6.80 0.46
C GLU A 111 -10.44 -7.78 0.65
N THR A 112 -10.20 -8.66 -0.32
CA THR A 112 -9.05 -9.60 -0.29
C THR A 112 -7.73 -8.84 -0.27
N VAL A 113 -7.57 -7.84 -1.15
CA VAL A 113 -6.37 -6.99 -1.16
C VAL A 113 -6.23 -6.23 0.15
N THR A 114 -7.32 -5.72 0.73
CA THR A 114 -7.32 -5.04 2.03
C THR A 114 -6.78 -5.96 3.14
N LYS A 115 -7.24 -7.22 3.20
CA LYS A 115 -6.72 -8.20 4.15
C LYS A 115 -5.23 -8.49 3.90
N THR A 116 -4.84 -8.74 2.66
CA THR A 116 -3.44 -9.00 2.30
C THR A 116 -2.52 -7.85 2.70
N VAL A 117 -2.91 -6.60 2.40
CA VAL A 117 -2.14 -5.39 2.77
C VAL A 117 -2.06 -5.25 4.29
N THR A 118 -3.19 -5.40 5.00
CA THR A 118 -3.25 -5.31 6.46
C THR A 118 -2.30 -6.32 7.12
N ASP A 119 -2.38 -7.58 6.68
CA ASP A 119 -1.58 -8.67 7.23
C ASP A 119 -0.08 -8.52 6.92
N ALA A 120 0.26 -8.17 5.68
CA ALA A 120 1.64 -8.02 5.25
C ALA A 120 2.32 -6.83 5.97
N LEU A 121 1.65 -5.68 6.01
CA LEU A 121 2.15 -4.51 6.72
C LEU A 121 2.18 -4.75 8.22
N GLY A 122 1.19 -5.43 8.80
CA GLY A 122 1.15 -5.78 10.22
C GLY A 122 2.33 -6.67 10.64
N ARG A 123 2.63 -7.70 9.85
CA ARG A 123 3.80 -8.56 10.08
C ARG A 123 5.11 -7.79 9.96
N LEU A 124 5.24 -6.93 8.94
CA LEU A 124 6.44 -6.11 8.76
C LEU A 124 6.61 -5.12 9.93
N ALA A 125 5.55 -4.42 10.32
CA ALA A 125 5.56 -3.42 11.37
C ALA A 125 5.93 -3.99 12.75
N ALA A 126 5.61 -5.26 13.01
CA ALA A 126 5.98 -5.96 14.24
C ALA A 126 7.51 -6.15 14.38
N GLY A 127 8.25 -6.28 13.28
CA GLY A 127 9.72 -6.40 13.27
C GLY A 127 10.44 -5.07 12.96
N SER A 128 9.77 -4.17 12.25
CA SER A 128 10.31 -2.90 11.75
C SER A 128 9.26 -1.80 11.94
N PRO A 129 9.22 -1.10 13.09
CA PRO A 129 8.17 -0.12 13.39
C PRO A 129 8.20 1.11 12.47
N LYS A 130 9.36 1.38 11.84
CA LYS A 130 9.56 2.36 10.77
C LYS A 130 10.24 1.66 9.59
N PRO A 131 9.49 0.96 8.72
CA PRO A 131 10.09 0.20 7.65
C PRO A 131 10.54 1.10 6.49
N ALA A 132 11.62 0.72 5.83
CA ALA A 132 12.10 1.38 4.62
C ALA A 132 11.20 1.06 3.41
N THR A 133 11.22 1.91 2.39
CA THR A 133 10.44 1.74 1.14
C THR A 133 10.65 0.37 0.51
N ALA A 134 11.91 -0.09 0.43
CA ALA A 134 12.23 -1.42 -0.10
C ALA A 134 11.59 -2.55 0.72
N GLN A 135 11.60 -2.46 2.06
CA GLN A 135 11.01 -3.49 2.91
C GLN A 135 9.49 -3.58 2.74
N VAL A 136 8.81 -2.44 2.55
CA VAL A 136 7.38 -2.40 2.27
C VAL A 136 7.07 -3.01 0.89
N THR A 137 7.86 -2.66 -0.13
CA THR A 137 7.75 -3.24 -1.47
C THR A 137 7.94 -4.75 -1.44
N ASP A 138 9.00 -5.24 -0.80
CA ASP A 138 9.32 -6.67 -0.69
C ASP A 138 8.24 -7.43 0.08
N ALA A 139 7.73 -6.85 1.18
CA ALA A 139 6.69 -7.48 1.99
C ALA A 139 5.37 -7.63 1.21
N LEU A 140 4.97 -6.60 0.47
CA LEU A 140 3.71 -6.62 -0.29
C LEU A 140 3.82 -7.48 -1.55
N THR A 141 4.94 -7.42 -2.27
CA THR A 141 5.17 -8.28 -3.44
C THR A 141 5.33 -9.75 -3.03
N GLY A 142 6.02 -10.02 -1.92
CA GLY A 142 6.09 -11.36 -1.32
C GLY A 142 4.73 -11.88 -0.82
N ALA A 143 3.78 -10.99 -0.53
CA ALA A 143 2.39 -11.33 -0.21
C ALA A 143 1.50 -11.53 -1.45
N GLY A 144 2.06 -11.43 -2.66
CA GLY A 144 1.36 -11.67 -3.92
C GLY A 144 0.80 -10.42 -4.60
N ILE A 145 1.12 -9.22 -4.11
CA ILE A 145 0.75 -7.97 -4.81
C ILE A 145 1.65 -7.78 -6.03
N ALA A 146 1.06 -7.56 -7.20
CA ALA A 146 1.82 -7.29 -8.41
C ALA A 146 2.58 -5.95 -8.30
N PRO A 147 3.89 -5.90 -8.62
CA PRO A 147 4.67 -4.65 -8.54
C PRO A 147 4.08 -3.51 -9.37
N ALA A 148 3.46 -3.83 -10.52
CA ALA A 148 2.84 -2.82 -11.40
C ALA A 148 1.59 -2.15 -10.80
N ALA A 149 0.94 -2.79 -9.82
CA ALA A 149 -0.22 -2.26 -9.10
C ALA A 149 0.19 -1.55 -7.80
N LEU A 150 1.46 -1.66 -7.38
CA LEU A 150 1.96 -1.18 -6.11
C LEU A 150 2.62 0.19 -6.25
N GLN A 151 2.25 1.11 -5.36
CA GLN A 151 2.87 2.41 -5.18
C GLN A 151 3.29 2.54 -3.71
N VAL A 152 4.50 3.00 -3.42
CA VAL A 152 5.01 3.15 -2.05
C VAL A 152 5.64 4.52 -1.90
N SER A 153 5.35 5.19 -0.78
CA SER A 153 5.94 6.49 -0.46
C SER A 153 7.42 6.36 -0.07
N GLN A 154 8.13 7.49 -0.15
CA GLN A 154 9.53 7.53 0.24
C GLN A 154 9.68 7.48 1.76
N SER A 155 10.55 6.58 2.22
CA SER A 155 10.88 6.38 3.64
C SER A 155 11.82 7.42 4.22
N ARG A 156 12.45 8.25 3.38
CA ARG A 156 13.30 9.35 3.83
C ARG A 156 12.94 10.67 3.16
N THR A 157 13.06 11.73 3.94
CA THR A 157 12.92 13.12 3.47
C THR A 157 14.21 13.60 2.79
N PRO A 158 14.16 14.73 2.04
CA PRO A 158 15.36 15.31 1.43
C PRO A 158 16.48 15.69 2.41
N THR A 159 16.14 15.86 3.70
CA THR A 159 17.13 16.13 4.77
C THR A 159 17.82 14.87 5.30
N GLY A 160 17.45 13.69 4.80
CA GLY A 160 17.98 12.40 5.25
C GLY A 160 17.30 11.84 6.50
N LEU A 161 16.27 12.53 7.03
CA LEU A 161 15.48 12.04 8.15
C LEU A 161 14.46 11.00 7.69
N GLU A 162 14.21 10.02 8.56
CA GLU A 162 13.15 9.03 8.36
C GLU A 162 11.79 9.71 8.28
N ALA A 163 10.94 9.21 7.39
CA ALA A 163 9.55 9.60 7.33
C ALA A 163 8.83 9.16 8.61
N ASP A 164 7.94 10.02 9.07
CA ASP A 164 7.13 9.81 10.27
C ASP A 164 6.07 8.71 10.05
N ALA A 165 5.62 8.53 8.81
CA ALA A 165 4.87 7.37 8.37
C ALA A 165 5.26 7.00 6.93
N ILE A 166 5.18 5.72 6.62
CA ILE A 166 5.30 5.22 5.25
C ILE A 166 3.96 4.68 4.79
N GLU A 167 3.64 4.92 3.53
CA GLU A 167 2.36 4.59 2.92
C GLU A 167 2.58 3.71 1.70
N ALA A 168 1.73 2.71 1.54
CA ALA A 168 1.68 1.87 0.36
C ALA A 168 0.25 1.83 -0.15
N ALA A 169 0.09 1.96 -1.46
CA ALA A 169 -1.19 1.87 -2.12
C ALA A 169 -1.16 0.76 -3.16
N VAL A 170 -2.20 -0.07 -3.17
CA VAL A 170 -2.42 -1.13 -4.15
C VAL A 170 -3.63 -0.78 -4.99
N LEU A 171 -3.43 -0.70 -6.31
CA LEU A 171 -4.48 -0.51 -7.29
C LEU A 171 -5.25 -1.81 -7.49
N GLN A 172 -6.56 -1.80 -7.21
CA GLN A 172 -7.48 -2.90 -7.42
C GLN A 172 -8.71 -2.41 -8.18
N GLY A 173 -8.71 -2.57 -9.51
CA GLY A 173 -9.78 -2.06 -10.36
C GLY A 173 -9.92 -0.54 -10.27
N LYS A 174 -11.02 -0.06 -9.69
CA LYS A 174 -11.32 1.37 -9.46
C LYS A 174 -11.03 1.83 -8.03
N ASP A 175 -10.50 0.94 -7.20
CA ASP A 175 -10.18 1.20 -5.82
C ASP A 175 -8.66 1.21 -5.60
N CYS A 176 -8.24 2.02 -4.64
CA CYS A 176 -6.90 2.08 -4.09
C CYS A 176 -6.97 1.66 -2.63
N VAL A 177 -6.36 0.52 -2.32
CA VAL A 177 -6.18 0.06 -0.94
C VAL A 177 -4.90 0.68 -0.41
N ILE A 178 -5.03 1.66 0.47
CA ILE A 178 -3.90 2.42 1.04
C ILE A 178 -3.67 1.96 2.47
N GLY A 179 -2.49 1.42 2.72
CA GLY A 179 -1.98 1.08 4.04
C GLY A 179 -0.91 2.05 4.50
N GLN A 180 -0.96 2.45 5.76
CA GLN A 180 0.03 3.31 6.41
C GLN A 180 0.67 2.56 7.58
N VAL A 181 1.99 2.67 7.72
CA VAL A 181 2.74 2.22 8.88
C VAL A 181 3.33 3.43 9.60
N ARG A 182 3.04 3.54 10.90
CA ARG A 182 3.48 4.62 11.78
C ARG A 182 3.82 4.04 13.14
N ASP A 183 5.09 4.09 13.52
CA ASP A 183 5.58 3.60 14.82
C ASP A 183 5.07 2.18 15.17
N GLY A 184 5.07 1.29 14.19
CA GLY A 184 4.60 -0.09 14.34
C GLY A 184 3.08 -0.28 14.27
N ALA A 185 2.30 0.80 14.24
CA ALA A 185 0.86 0.74 14.03
C ALA A 185 0.54 0.73 12.52
N VAL A 186 -0.47 -0.05 12.13
CA VAL A 186 -0.92 -0.17 10.75
C VAL A 186 -2.37 0.28 10.64
N THR A 187 -2.64 1.14 9.66
CA THR A 187 -4.00 1.55 9.28
C THR A 187 -4.20 1.30 7.80
N VAL A 188 -5.37 0.79 7.40
CA VAL A 188 -5.70 0.55 5.99
C VAL A 188 -7.03 1.20 5.65
N THR A 189 -7.09 1.90 4.53
CA THR A 189 -8.27 2.59 4.02
C THR A 189 -8.42 2.34 2.52
N VAL A 190 -9.66 2.32 2.03
CA VAL A 190 -9.95 2.18 0.61
C VAL A 190 -10.44 3.51 0.07
N LEU A 191 -9.83 4.00 -1.01
CA LEU A 191 -10.22 5.23 -1.68
C LEU A 191 -10.41 4.97 -3.18
N PRO A 192 -11.24 5.76 -3.87
CA PRO A 192 -11.32 5.68 -5.33
C PRO A 192 -9.98 6.02 -5.98
N VAL A 193 -9.71 5.41 -7.14
CA VAL A 193 -8.56 5.78 -7.98
C VAL A 193 -8.62 7.24 -8.39
N LEU A 194 -7.45 7.88 -8.48
CA LEU A 194 -7.35 9.23 -9.02
C LEU A 194 -7.70 9.23 -10.51
N ALA A 195 -8.05 10.40 -11.05
CA ALA A 195 -8.31 10.57 -12.48
C ALA A 195 -7.11 10.20 -13.37
N SER A 196 -5.90 10.19 -12.82
CA SER A 196 -4.67 9.73 -13.47
C SER A 196 -4.55 8.20 -13.57
N GLY A 197 -5.45 7.44 -12.95
CA GLY A 197 -5.37 5.99 -12.81
C GLY A 197 -4.32 5.51 -11.80
N LYS A 198 -3.81 6.42 -10.96
CA LYS A 198 -2.86 6.14 -9.87
C LYS A 198 -3.53 6.30 -8.51
N CYS A 199 -2.84 5.86 -7.46
CA CYS A 199 -3.28 5.99 -6.08
C CYS A 199 -2.61 7.17 -5.39
N PHE A 200 -1.36 7.46 -5.75
CA PHE A 200 -0.63 8.63 -5.31
C PHE A 200 -0.48 9.67 -6.41
N VAL A 201 -0.26 10.91 -6.00
CA VAL A 201 0.09 12.01 -6.89
C VAL A 201 1.61 12.04 -7.03
N GLY A 202 2.11 12.16 -8.26
CA GLY A 202 3.55 12.26 -8.53
C GLY A 202 4.33 10.95 -8.40
N SER A 203 3.64 9.81 -8.39
CA SER A 203 4.19 8.45 -8.43
C SER A 203 4.58 7.98 -9.83
#